data_AF-N1WGK7-F1
#
_entry.id   AF-N1WGK7-F1
#
_cell.length_a   1.000
_cell.length_b   1.000
_cell.length_c   1.000
_cell.angle_alpha   90.00
_cell.angle_beta   90.00
_cell.angle_gamma   90.00
#
_symmetry.space_group_name_H-M   'P 1'
#
loop_
_entity.id
_entity.type
_entity.pdbx_description
1 polymer ?
#
loop_
_entity_poly.entity_id
_entity_poly.type
_entity_poly.pdbx_seq_one_letter_code
_entity_poly.pdbx_strand_id
1 'polypeptide(L)'
;MIQSKKAIGFFFSLAFLAFLSFYFSARGLLPFTDFALIEWQMKLAGQTIFYLPYLHQIQDPSFSFFPLPDLFFQLTNGKAHSTFPNFYPFLFSPLLKFFGTVSITVAQLILFSGAIYIFHQIKKDVVSTVLLLFGSSLPIYIFLIHETILIFFLEILVLFLFSRNRVTIAGILSALMIWIRPEMSMVMVLVPFCFSNHSRILRFGISILFVLSIFVLGNLYTTGSFFPLRMAKNSDFQFRLETIFYLTKIWIGQVPIFLLSCFFFLRSSVSKQISFPLILLLLVTVVTISLAPNTGGHNTPRYLYGFVPLYILILRKDSEMIPVLSYRWMFALTLISLYTIWNLNGQMKELKKISKFQANTLNEIRKLDDSMLLFNNSDFSFVALPLLQENKDLLLLRKDYDQQDLAELLQKENIKSFTFLELPPSPFTLPENLIIPNCPHKCSFRKTKTLSLPNTLLPITQTQYLRK
;
A
#
# COMPACT_ATOMS: atom_id res chain seq x y z
N MET A 1 20.19 -27.70 -21.03
CA MET A 1 20.39 -26.28 -21.43
C MET A 1 19.31 -25.78 -22.41
N ILE A 2 18.98 -26.54 -23.46
CA ILE A 2 17.93 -26.18 -24.45
C ILE A 2 16.51 -26.10 -23.83
N GLN A 3 16.14 -27.04 -22.96
CA GLN A 3 14.82 -27.01 -22.27
C GLN A 3 14.67 -25.84 -21.30
N SER A 4 15.75 -25.41 -20.63
CA SER A 4 15.74 -24.21 -19.78
C SER A 4 15.50 -22.94 -20.61
N LYS A 5 16.15 -22.80 -21.77
CA LYS A 5 15.88 -21.67 -22.70
C LYS A 5 14.44 -21.67 -23.22
N LYS A 6 13.88 -22.85 -23.56
CA LYS A 6 12.49 -22.98 -24.00
C LYS A 6 11.48 -22.67 -22.88
N ALA A 7 11.74 -23.13 -21.66
CA ALA A 7 10.92 -22.80 -20.49
C ALA A 7 10.99 -21.31 -20.16
N ILE A 8 12.16 -20.67 -20.27
CA ILE A 8 12.33 -19.22 -20.12
C ILE A 8 11.47 -18.47 -21.15
N GLY A 9 11.54 -18.86 -22.43
CA GLY A 9 10.69 -18.29 -23.48
C GLY A 9 9.20 -18.48 -23.19
N PHE A 10 8.78 -19.68 -22.77
CA PHE A 10 7.39 -19.96 -22.42
C PHE A 10 6.89 -19.14 -21.24
N PHE A 11 7.64 -19.06 -20.14
CA PHE A 11 7.24 -18.27 -18.97
C PHE A 11 7.22 -16.78 -19.26
N PHE A 12 8.18 -16.29 -20.04
CA PHE A 12 8.20 -14.90 -20.47
C PHE A 12 7.01 -14.59 -21.38
N SER A 13 6.72 -15.45 -22.38
CA SER A 13 5.56 -15.31 -23.26
C SER A 13 4.23 -15.47 -22.53
N LEU A 14 4.13 -16.38 -21.55
CA LEU A 14 2.92 -16.57 -20.75
C LEU A 14 2.69 -15.38 -19.82
N ALA A 15 3.72 -14.89 -19.14
CA ALA A 15 3.65 -13.68 -18.33
C ALA A 15 3.31 -12.46 -19.19
N PHE A 16 3.86 -12.39 -20.40
CA PHE A 16 3.58 -11.32 -21.36
C PHE A 16 2.15 -11.39 -21.94
N LEU A 17 1.63 -12.58 -22.24
CA LEU A 17 0.25 -12.77 -22.70
C LEU A 17 -0.77 -12.54 -21.59
N ALA A 18 -0.49 -13.05 -20.38
CA ALA A 18 -1.26 -12.71 -19.19
C ALA A 18 -1.23 -11.19 -18.96
N PHE A 19 -0.06 -10.56 -19.08
CA PHE A 19 0.09 -9.12 -18.99
C PHE A 19 -0.73 -8.37 -20.04
N LEU A 20 -0.66 -8.73 -21.32
CA LEU A 20 -1.46 -8.09 -22.37
C LEU A 20 -2.95 -8.20 -22.06
N SER A 21 -3.43 -9.39 -21.69
CA SER A 21 -4.82 -9.62 -21.32
C SER A 21 -5.24 -8.75 -20.11
N PHE A 22 -4.41 -8.72 -19.06
CA PHE A 22 -4.69 -7.92 -17.87
C PHE A 22 -4.50 -6.41 -18.11
N TYR A 23 -3.57 -5.98 -18.95
CA TYR A 23 -3.32 -4.58 -19.32
C TYR A 23 -4.51 -4.00 -20.09
N PHE A 24 -5.01 -4.70 -21.10
CA PHE A 24 -6.25 -4.30 -21.77
C PHE A 24 -7.44 -4.30 -20.80
N SER A 25 -7.48 -5.27 -19.88
CA SER A 25 -8.51 -5.34 -18.85
C SER A 25 -8.35 -4.29 -17.75
N ALA A 26 -7.18 -3.70 -17.54
CA ALA A 26 -6.88 -2.65 -16.57
C ALA A 26 -6.94 -1.24 -17.16
N ARG A 27 -6.97 -1.13 -18.50
CA ARG A 27 -7.10 0.15 -19.21
C ARG A 27 -8.30 0.93 -18.67
N GLY A 28 -8.05 2.19 -18.30
CA GLY A 28 -9.05 3.09 -17.69
C GLY A 28 -9.06 3.11 -16.16
N LEU A 29 -8.19 2.36 -15.48
CA LEU A 29 -7.94 2.56 -14.05
C LEU A 29 -7.13 3.85 -13.82
N LEU A 30 -7.77 4.83 -13.20
CA LEU A 30 -7.12 5.99 -12.60
C LEU A 30 -6.71 5.69 -11.15
N PRO A 31 -5.61 6.25 -10.65
CA PRO A 31 -5.21 6.13 -9.25
C PRO A 31 -6.31 6.66 -8.32
N PHE A 32 -6.45 6.05 -7.15
CA PHE A 32 -7.53 6.29 -6.20
C PHE A 32 -6.97 6.31 -4.76
N THR A 33 -7.53 7.12 -3.84
CA THR A 33 -7.12 7.51 -2.46
C THR A 33 -5.82 6.94 -1.94
N ASP A 34 -5.74 5.65 -1.64
CA ASP A 34 -4.51 4.99 -1.18
C ASP A 34 -3.34 5.10 -2.16
N PHE A 35 -3.63 4.90 -3.44
CA PHE A 35 -2.69 5.05 -4.55
C PHE A 35 -2.55 6.51 -4.98
N ALA A 36 -3.58 7.33 -4.76
CA ALA A 36 -3.53 8.76 -5.02
C ALA A 36 -2.53 9.46 -4.09
N LEU A 37 -2.41 9.03 -2.83
CA LEU A 37 -1.38 9.55 -1.92
C LEU A 37 0.03 9.24 -2.44
N ILE A 38 0.31 8.00 -2.83
CA ILE A 38 1.63 7.61 -3.36
C ILE A 38 1.91 8.31 -4.70
N GLU A 39 0.93 8.40 -5.59
CA GLU A 39 1.06 9.15 -6.85
C GLU A 39 1.34 10.62 -6.59
N TRP A 40 0.62 11.25 -5.66
CA TRP A 40 0.82 12.64 -5.28
C TRP A 40 2.21 12.86 -4.67
N GLN A 41 2.67 11.97 -3.78
CA GLN A 41 4.03 12.00 -3.25
C GLN A 41 5.08 11.85 -4.36
N MET A 42 4.84 11.00 -5.36
CA MET A 42 5.72 10.88 -6.53
C MET A 42 5.77 12.17 -7.35
N LYS A 43 4.63 12.85 -7.54
CA LYS A 43 4.59 14.15 -8.22
C LYS A 43 5.39 15.21 -7.46
N LEU A 44 5.22 15.28 -6.13
CA LEU A 44 5.98 16.20 -5.28
C LEU A 44 7.49 15.87 -5.28
N ALA A 45 7.87 14.60 -5.19
CA ALA A 45 9.26 14.18 -5.26
C ALA A 45 9.91 14.59 -6.61
N GLY A 46 9.17 14.51 -7.72
CA GLY A 46 9.60 15.00 -9.03
C GLY A 46 9.81 16.52 -9.12
N GLN A 47 9.30 17.26 -8.14
CA GLN A 47 9.50 18.69 -7.89
C GLN A 47 10.48 18.96 -6.74
N THR A 48 11.13 17.93 -6.19
CA THR A 48 12.01 18.00 -5.00
C THR A 48 11.31 18.50 -3.72
N ILE A 49 9.98 18.37 -3.65
CA ILE A 49 9.17 18.71 -2.49
C ILE A 49 8.91 17.42 -1.69
N PHE A 50 9.30 17.41 -0.41
CA PHE A 50 9.18 16.24 0.50
C PHE A 50 8.31 16.53 1.72
N TYR A 51 7.52 17.59 1.66
CA TYR A 51 6.58 17.99 2.68
C TYR A 51 5.23 18.29 2.04
N LEU A 52 4.18 18.30 2.84
CA LEU A 52 2.84 18.70 2.44
C LEU A 52 2.84 20.22 2.15
N PRO A 53 2.59 20.67 0.90
CA PRO A 53 2.53 22.08 0.53
C PRO A 53 1.23 22.71 1.02
N TYR A 54 1.09 22.82 2.34
CA TYR A 54 -0.05 23.45 2.98
C TYR A 54 0.20 24.95 3.17
N LEU A 55 -0.68 25.77 2.60
CA LEU A 55 -0.53 27.23 2.62
C LEU A 55 -0.78 27.84 4.01
N HIS A 56 -1.63 27.23 4.83
CA HIS A 56 -1.99 27.76 6.16
C HIS A 56 -1.12 27.22 7.31
N GLN A 57 0.10 26.77 7.01
CA GLN A 57 1.03 26.20 8.00
C GLN A 57 1.35 27.17 9.16
N ILE A 58 1.34 28.48 8.90
CA ILE A 58 1.61 29.50 9.92
C ILE A 58 0.38 29.67 10.84
N GLN A 59 -0.82 29.57 10.27
CA GLN A 59 -2.10 29.80 10.93
C GLN A 59 -2.61 28.54 11.66
N ASP A 60 -2.26 27.35 11.16
CA ASP A 60 -2.54 26.04 11.74
C ASP A 60 -1.21 25.27 11.95
N PRO A 61 -0.37 25.69 12.91
CA PRO A 61 0.96 25.12 13.14
C PRO A 61 0.91 23.67 13.65
N SER A 62 -0.23 23.24 14.20
CA SER A 62 -0.47 21.87 14.65
C SER A 62 -1.03 20.96 13.55
N PHE A 63 -1.33 21.50 12.35
CA PHE A 63 -1.97 20.77 11.24
C PHE A 63 -3.25 20.06 11.67
N SER A 64 -3.98 20.69 12.59
CA SER A 64 -5.20 20.19 13.18
C SER A 64 -6.28 19.97 12.12
N PHE A 65 -6.24 20.72 11.02
CA PHE A 65 -7.18 20.60 9.91
C PHE A 65 -6.73 19.64 8.80
N PHE A 66 -5.72 18.78 9.01
CA PHE A 66 -5.46 17.64 8.12
C PHE A 66 -6.00 16.32 8.67
N PRO A 67 -6.36 15.36 7.80
CA PRO A 67 -6.61 13.98 8.20
C PRO A 67 -5.34 13.32 8.75
N LEU A 68 -5.41 12.81 10.00
CA LEU A 68 -4.38 11.97 10.61
C LEU A 68 -2.94 12.53 10.43
N PRO A 69 -2.68 13.82 10.75
CA PRO A 69 -1.39 14.45 10.57
C PRO A 69 -0.33 13.68 11.36
N ASP A 70 -0.70 13.12 12.51
CA ASP A 70 0.21 12.36 13.35
C ASP A 70 0.58 11.00 12.79
N LEU A 71 -0.24 10.40 11.92
CA LEU A 71 0.03 9.09 11.34
C LEU A 71 0.84 9.19 10.05
N PHE A 72 0.44 10.07 9.13
CA PHE A 72 1.00 10.15 7.78
C PHE A 72 2.07 11.21 7.61
N PHE A 73 2.14 12.17 8.55
CA PHE A 73 3.09 13.25 8.52
C PHE A 73 3.83 13.41 9.87
N GLN A 74 5.02 13.99 9.83
CA GLN A 74 5.78 14.39 10.98
C GLN A 74 6.08 15.87 10.83
N LEU A 75 5.79 16.64 11.87
CA LEU A 75 6.17 18.04 11.94
C LEU A 75 7.67 18.12 12.24
N THR A 76 8.43 18.74 11.35
CA THR A 76 9.86 19.00 11.53
C THR A 76 10.15 20.40 11.01
N ASN A 77 10.66 21.28 11.89
CA ASN A 77 10.94 22.69 11.57
C ASN A 77 9.74 23.42 10.94
N GLY A 78 8.54 23.20 11.51
CA GLY A 78 7.30 23.81 11.02
C GLY A 78 6.68 23.15 9.79
N LYS A 79 7.35 22.17 9.15
CA LYS A 79 6.84 21.49 7.94
C LYS A 79 6.32 20.08 8.22
N ALA A 80 5.22 19.70 7.57
CA ALA A 80 4.66 18.34 7.62
C ALA A 80 5.32 17.44 6.58
N HIS A 81 6.36 16.71 6.98
CA HIS A 81 7.05 15.71 6.16
C HIS A 81 6.33 14.36 6.20
N SER A 82 6.32 13.60 5.11
CA SER A 82 5.68 12.29 5.16
C SER A 82 6.41 11.32 6.09
N THR A 83 5.67 10.55 6.88
CA THR A 83 6.20 9.44 7.69
C THR A 83 6.50 8.19 6.85
N PHE A 84 6.11 8.16 5.57
CA PHE A 84 6.47 7.09 4.66
C PHE A 84 7.94 7.24 4.24
N PRO A 85 8.70 6.13 4.21
CA PRO A 85 10.00 6.14 3.57
C PRO A 85 9.82 6.54 2.10
N ASN A 86 10.33 7.71 1.71
CA ASN A 86 10.19 8.27 0.36
C ASN A 86 10.96 7.47 -0.72
N PHE A 87 11.38 6.23 -0.45
CA PHE A 87 12.19 5.43 -1.37
C PHE A 87 11.45 5.14 -2.68
N TYR A 88 10.21 4.64 -2.61
CA TYR A 88 9.42 4.39 -3.80
C TYR A 88 9.07 5.68 -4.56
N PRO A 89 8.56 6.75 -3.91
CA PRO A 89 8.36 8.04 -4.56
C PRO A 89 9.61 8.59 -5.24
N PHE A 90 10.76 8.54 -4.58
CA PHE A 90 12.02 9.01 -5.13
C PHE A 90 12.46 8.20 -6.36
N LEU A 91 12.43 6.88 -6.27
CA LEU A 91 12.90 5.98 -7.33
C LEU A 91 12.03 6.06 -8.60
N PHE A 92 10.71 6.19 -8.44
CA PHE A 92 9.76 6.14 -9.57
C PHE A 92 9.27 7.52 -10.04
N SER A 93 9.49 8.60 -9.28
CA SER A 93 9.10 9.96 -9.70
C SER A 93 9.66 10.39 -11.07
N PRO A 94 10.91 10.06 -11.46
CA PRO A 94 11.41 10.44 -12.78
C PRO A 94 10.60 9.77 -13.90
N LEU A 95 10.27 8.48 -13.74
CA LEU A 95 9.45 7.75 -14.70
C LEU A 95 8.07 8.36 -14.86
N LEU A 96 7.40 8.65 -13.72
CA LEU A 96 6.10 9.31 -13.72
C LEU A 96 6.14 10.68 -14.41
N LYS A 97 7.20 11.47 -14.15
CA LYS A 97 7.37 12.82 -14.70
C LYS A 97 7.55 12.80 -16.22
N PHE A 98 8.36 11.89 -16.76
CA PHE A 98 8.68 11.87 -18.20
C PHE A 98 7.67 11.10 -19.06
N PHE A 99 7.06 10.04 -18.50
CA PHE A 99 6.27 9.09 -19.29
C PHE A 99 4.90 8.78 -18.67
N GLY A 100 4.50 9.50 -17.62
CA GLY A 100 3.20 9.36 -16.98
C GLY A 100 2.99 8.00 -16.31
N THR A 101 1.74 7.71 -15.98
CA THR A 101 1.34 6.52 -15.21
C THR A 101 1.63 5.21 -15.95
N VAL A 102 1.63 5.22 -17.28
CA VAL A 102 1.93 4.04 -18.10
C VAL A 102 3.34 3.50 -17.83
N SER A 103 4.33 4.37 -17.65
CA SER A 103 5.69 3.93 -17.31
C SER A 103 5.80 3.23 -15.96
N ILE A 104 4.94 3.57 -15.00
CA ILE A 104 4.91 2.93 -13.69
C ILE A 104 4.45 1.49 -13.84
N THR A 105 3.37 1.27 -14.60
CA THR A 105 2.89 -0.07 -14.94
C THR A 105 3.95 -0.88 -15.67
N VAL A 106 4.66 -0.29 -16.64
CA VAL A 106 5.75 -0.96 -17.36
C VAL A 106 6.91 -1.32 -16.42
N ALA A 107 7.34 -0.39 -15.56
CA ALA A 107 8.42 -0.65 -14.62
C ALA A 107 8.05 -1.72 -13.58
N GLN A 108 6.82 -1.69 -13.06
CA GLN A 108 6.29 -2.74 -12.18
C GLN A 108 6.22 -4.09 -12.89
N LEU A 109 5.81 -4.13 -14.17
CA LEU A 109 5.84 -5.37 -14.93
C LEU A 109 7.26 -5.93 -15.04
N ILE A 110 8.23 -5.09 -15.39
CA ILE A 110 9.64 -5.50 -15.52
C ILE A 110 10.14 -6.07 -14.18
N LEU A 111 9.83 -5.39 -13.06
CA LEU A 111 10.20 -5.87 -11.73
C LEU A 111 9.50 -7.18 -11.38
N PHE A 112 8.21 -7.32 -11.67
CA PHE A 112 7.47 -8.56 -11.41
C PHE A 112 8.02 -9.71 -12.25
N SER A 113 8.19 -9.54 -13.55
CA SER A 113 8.80 -10.55 -14.43
C SER A 113 10.23 -10.89 -14.02
N GLY A 114 11.02 -9.88 -13.63
CA GLY A 114 12.35 -10.07 -13.07
C GLY A 114 12.33 -10.90 -11.78
N ALA A 115 11.38 -10.65 -10.89
CA ALA A 115 11.18 -11.42 -9.67
C ALA A 115 10.85 -12.88 -10.00
N ILE A 116 9.88 -13.14 -10.88
CA ILE A 116 9.53 -14.52 -11.30
C ILE A 116 10.75 -15.24 -11.88
N TYR A 117 11.53 -14.55 -12.73
CA TYR A 117 12.75 -15.10 -13.31
C TYR A 117 13.79 -15.44 -12.24
N ILE A 118 14.09 -14.51 -11.33
CA ILE A 118 15.06 -14.71 -10.24
C ILE A 118 14.62 -15.85 -9.34
N PHE A 119 13.32 -15.93 -9.00
CA PHE A 119 12.77 -17.02 -8.20
C PHE A 119 12.95 -18.37 -8.88
N HIS A 120 12.68 -18.44 -10.19
CA HIS A 120 12.95 -19.64 -10.97
C HIS A 120 14.43 -20.04 -10.88
N GLN A 121 15.38 -19.11 -10.82
CA GLN A 121 16.81 -19.43 -10.68
C GLN A 121 17.22 -19.98 -9.31
N ILE A 122 16.35 -19.94 -8.29
CA ILE A 122 16.62 -20.51 -6.96
C ILE A 122 16.62 -22.04 -7.04
N LYS A 123 15.54 -22.63 -7.57
CA LYS A 123 15.35 -24.10 -7.64
C LYS A 123 15.20 -24.67 -9.05
N LYS A 124 15.07 -23.84 -10.08
CA LYS A 124 14.75 -24.22 -11.46
C LYS A 124 13.51 -25.11 -11.58
N ASP A 125 12.57 -24.95 -10.64
CA ASP A 125 11.35 -25.75 -10.56
C ASP A 125 10.19 -25.02 -11.23
N VAL A 126 9.67 -25.64 -12.29
CA VAL A 126 8.53 -25.15 -13.08
C VAL A 126 7.28 -25.03 -12.21
N VAL A 127 7.02 -26.02 -11.34
CA VAL A 127 5.83 -26.02 -10.46
C VAL A 127 5.87 -24.81 -9.52
N SER A 128 6.98 -24.62 -8.81
CA SER A 128 7.18 -23.46 -7.93
C SER A 128 7.00 -22.13 -8.68
N THR A 129 7.47 -22.06 -9.93
CA THR A 129 7.38 -20.83 -10.74
C THR A 129 5.93 -20.53 -11.14
N VAL A 130 5.16 -21.54 -11.56
CA VAL A 130 3.73 -21.38 -11.88
C VAL A 130 2.94 -21.02 -10.61
N LEU A 131 3.26 -21.65 -9.47
CA LEU A 131 2.65 -21.31 -8.19
C LEU A 131 2.97 -19.88 -7.75
N LEU A 132 4.14 -19.32 -8.07
CA LEU A 132 4.43 -17.93 -7.78
C LEU A 132 3.61 -16.97 -8.66
N LEU A 133 3.43 -17.32 -9.93
CA LEU A 133 2.65 -16.54 -10.89
C LEU A 133 1.15 -16.53 -10.57
N PHE A 134 0.59 -17.69 -10.20
CA PHE A 134 -0.85 -17.89 -10.08
C PHE A 134 -1.32 -18.32 -8.70
N GLY A 135 -0.43 -18.45 -7.70
CA GLY A 135 -0.79 -18.86 -6.35
C GLY A 135 -1.35 -17.75 -5.47
N SER A 136 -1.46 -16.52 -5.99
CA SER A 136 -2.02 -15.36 -5.29
C SER A 136 -2.51 -14.28 -6.25
N SER A 137 -3.26 -13.32 -5.73
CA SER A 137 -3.68 -12.10 -6.42
C SER A 137 -2.61 -10.99 -6.49
N LEU A 138 -1.36 -11.24 -6.06
CA LEU A 138 -0.26 -10.27 -6.13
C LEU A 138 -0.08 -9.58 -7.50
N PRO A 139 -0.31 -10.23 -8.66
CA PRO A 139 -0.19 -9.57 -9.97
C PRO A 139 -1.07 -8.33 -10.13
N ILE A 140 -2.15 -8.17 -9.34
CA ILE A 140 -3.02 -7.00 -9.42
C ILE A 140 -2.29 -5.68 -9.16
N TYR A 141 -1.23 -5.71 -8.34
CA TYR A 141 -0.45 -4.53 -8.00
C TYR A 141 0.42 -3.99 -9.15
N ILE A 142 0.57 -4.73 -10.25
CA ILE A 142 1.25 -4.23 -11.47
C ILE A 142 0.46 -3.07 -12.10
N PHE A 143 -0.85 -3.01 -11.83
CA PHE A 143 -1.74 -2.00 -12.41
C PHE A 143 -2.03 -0.84 -11.44
N LEU A 144 -1.37 -0.82 -10.27
CA LEU A 144 -1.64 0.12 -9.20
C LEU A 144 -0.35 0.86 -8.85
N ILE A 145 -0.39 2.18 -8.69
CA ILE A 145 0.78 2.98 -8.30
C ILE A 145 1.10 2.70 -6.83
N HIS A 146 1.93 1.69 -6.58
CA HIS A 146 2.21 1.20 -5.23
C HIS A 146 3.54 0.46 -5.17
N GLU A 147 4.15 0.42 -3.98
CA GLU A 147 5.46 -0.20 -3.78
C GLU A 147 5.44 -1.73 -3.64
N THR A 148 4.27 -2.38 -3.65
CA THR A 148 4.15 -3.84 -3.39
C THR A 148 5.01 -4.66 -4.33
N ILE A 149 5.04 -4.32 -5.62
CA ILE A 149 5.81 -5.05 -6.63
C ILE A 149 7.32 -4.84 -6.43
N LEU A 150 7.75 -3.65 -6.02
CA LEU A 150 9.14 -3.38 -5.67
C LEU A 150 9.56 -4.21 -4.45
N ILE A 151 8.75 -4.20 -3.38
CA ILE A 151 9.01 -4.96 -2.16
C ILE A 151 9.05 -6.46 -2.46
N PHE A 152 8.12 -6.97 -3.28
CA PHE A 152 8.13 -8.35 -3.75
C PHE A 152 9.41 -8.70 -4.53
N PHE A 153 9.83 -7.83 -5.46
CA PHE A 153 11.09 -8.04 -6.19
C PHE A 153 12.30 -8.11 -5.25
N LEU A 154 12.40 -7.18 -4.28
CA LEU A 154 13.47 -7.18 -3.29
C LEU A 154 13.43 -8.43 -2.39
N GLU A 155 12.25 -8.90 -2.02
CA GLU A 155 12.07 -10.14 -1.25
C GLU A 155 12.62 -11.35 -2.01
N ILE A 156 12.24 -11.49 -3.29
CA ILE A 156 12.75 -12.56 -4.14
C ILE A 156 14.28 -12.45 -4.30
N LEU A 157 14.81 -11.23 -4.41
CA LEU A 157 16.25 -10.99 -4.48
C LEU A 157 16.96 -11.42 -3.19
N VAL A 158 16.40 -11.15 -2.01
CA VAL A 158 16.89 -11.64 -0.71
C VAL A 158 16.94 -13.17 -0.71
N LEU A 159 15.84 -13.83 -1.08
CA LEU A 159 15.76 -15.30 -1.15
C LEU A 159 16.82 -15.86 -2.11
N PHE A 160 17.01 -15.23 -3.27
CA PHE A 160 18.02 -15.63 -4.23
C PHE A 160 19.44 -15.45 -3.70
N LEU A 161 19.77 -14.30 -3.13
CA LEU A 161 21.09 -14.03 -2.56
C LEU A 161 21.41 -15.01 -1.41
N PHE A 162 20.44 -15.29 -0.55
CA PHE A 162 20.58 -16.29 0.51
C PHE A 162 20.86 -17.69 -0.07
N SER A 163 20.10 -18.10 -1.10
CA SER A 163 20.29 -19.38 -1.80
C SER A 163 21.68 -19.52 -2.43
N ARG A 164 22.25 -18.39 -2.91
CA ARG A 164 23.58 -18.31 -3.53
C ARG A 164 24.72 -18.04 -2.53
N ASN A 165 24.47 -18.21 -1.24
CA ASN A 165 25.45 -18.00 -0.17
C ASN A 165 26.01 -16.56 -0.08
N ARG A 166 25.28 -15.57 -0.61
CA ARG A 166 25.58 -14.14 -0.45
C ARG A 166 24.82 -13.58 0.75
N VAL A 167 24.99 -14.24 1.89
CA VAL A 167 24.16 -14.10 3.09
C VAL A 167 24.25 -12.71 3.71
N THR A 168 25.44 -12.09 3.71
CA THR A 168 25.62 -10.72 4.22
C THR A 168 24.84 -9.71 3.37
N ILE A 169 24.93 -9.79 2.04
CA ILE A 169 24.19 -8.89 1.15
C ILE A 169 22.68 -9.09 1.32
N ALA A 170 22.24 -10.35 1.44
CA ALA A 170 20.85 -10.67 1.75
C ALA A 170 20.40 -10.02 3.07
N GLY A 171 21.22 -10.09 4.12
CA GLY A 171 20.91 -9.48 5.42
C GLY A 171 20.86 -7.95 5.39
N ILE A 172 21.78 -7.29 4.68
CA ILE A 172 21.74 -5.83 4.46
C ILE A 172 20.43 -5.44 3.77
N LEU A 173 20.06 -6.16 2.71
CA LEU A 173 18.85 -5.88 1.95
C LEU A 173 17.59 -6.15 2.78
N SER A 174 17.57 -7.22 3.58
CA SER A 174 16.50 -7.50 4.53
C SER A 174 16.33 -6.39 5.56
N ALA A 175 17.42 -5.86 6.13
CA ALA A 175 17.35 -4.75 7.07
C ALA A 175 16.77 -3.48 6.42
N LEU A 176 17.19 -3.16 5.20
CA LEU A 176 16.60 -2.06 4.42
C LEU A 176 15.10 -2.26 4.20
N MET A 177 14.69 -3.48 3.84
CA MET A 177 13.27 -3.80 3.64
C MET A 177 12.47 -3.69 4.93
N ILE A 178 13.00 -4.16 6.07
CA ILE A 178 12.37 -4.01 7.39
C ILE A 178 12.23 -2.53 7.74
N TRP A 179 13.23 -1.71 7.41
CA TRP A 179 13.17 -0.28 7.66
C TRP A 179 12.09 0.42 6.84
N ILE A 180 11.97 0.08 5.55
CA ILE A 180 10.95 0.63 4.66
C ILE A 180 9.56 0.13 5.05
N ARG A 181 9.44 -1.18 5.33
CA ARG A 181 8.20 -1.87 5.71
C ARG A 181 8.43 -2.76 6.94
N PRO A 182 8.17 -2.23 8.14
CA PRO A 182 8.37 -3.00 9.37
C PRO A 182 7.56 -4.29 9.44
N GLU A 183 6.45 -4.39 8.71
CA GLU A 183 5.62 -5.59 8.62
C GLU A 183 6.37 -6.77 7.96
N MET A 184 7.41 -6.50 7.15
CA MET A 184 8.24 -7.53 6.52
C MET A 184 9.22 -8.19 7.50
N SER A 185 9.35 -7.70 8.74
CA SER A 185 10.21 -8.31 9.77
C SER A 185 9.93 -9.80 9.97
N MET A 186 8.66 -10.17 10.07
CA MET A 186 8.23 -11.56 10.22
C MET A 186 8.63 -12.43 9.02
N VAL A 187 8.51 -11.89 7.80
CA VAL A 187 8.92 -12.58 6.57
C VAL A 187 10.44 -12.77 6.53
N MET A 188 11.20 -11.71 6.82
CA MET A 188 12.66 -11.73 6.74
C MET A 188 13.30 -12.67 7.76
N VAL A 189 12.72 -12.79 8.96
CA VAL A 189 13.15 -13.77 9.97
C VAL A 189 12.94 -15.21 9.49
N LEU A 190 11.93 -15.46 8.65
CA LEU A 190 11.62 -16.80 8.14
C LEU A 190 12.44 -17.23 6.92
N VAL A 191 13.11 -16.29 6.23
CA VAL A 191 13.93 -16.56 5.04
C VAL A 191 14.89 -17.74 5.24
N PRO A 192 15.68 -17.83 6.32
CA PRO A 192 16.66 -18.92 6.47
C PRO A 192 16.03 -20.31 6.60
N PHE A 193 14.80 -20.40 7.13
CA PHE A 193 14.09 -21.67 7.34
C PHE A 193 13.58 -22.29 6.03
N CYS A 194 13.51 -21.50 4.96
CA CYS A 194 13.20 -21.98 3.61
C CYS A 194 14.31 -22.86 3.02
N PHE A 195 15.52 -22.80 3.57
CA PHE A 195 16.70 -23.51 3.08
C PHE A 195 17.21 -24.52 4.13
N SER A 196 18.00 -25.49 3.69
CA SER A 196 18.53 -26.57 4.55
C SER A 196 19.81 -26.20 5.30
N ASN A 197 20.45 -25.08 4.97
CA ASN A 197 21.79 -24.76 5.49
C ASN A 197 21.74 -23.85 6.74
N HIS A 198 21.69 -24.46 7.92
CA HIS A 198 21.57 -23.75 9.20
C HIS A 198 22.83 -22.98 9.62
N SER A 199 24.02 -23.37 9.15
CA SER A 199 25.30 -22.70 9.47
C SER A 199 25.37 -21.23 9.01
N ARG A 200 24.42 -20.80 8.17
CA ARG A 200 24.37 -19.47 7.55
C ARG A 200 23.43 -18.51 8.28
N ILE A 201 22.58 -19.02 9.17
CA ILE A 201 21.58 -18.24 9.90
C ILE A 201 22.23 -17.13 10.73
N LEU A 202 23.31 -17.47 11.44
CA LEU A 202 24.01 -16.52 12.31
C LEU A 202 24.56 -15.32 11.53
N ARG A 203 25.23 -15.58 10.39
CA ARG A 203 25.78 -14.51 9.54
C ARG A 203 24.69 -13.60 8.96
N PHE A 204 23.54 -14.17 8.60
CA PHE A 204 22.38 -13.42 8.14
C PHE A 204 21.84 -12.51 9.26
N GLY A 205 21.62 -13.08 10.44
CA GLY A 205 21.11 -12.35 11.61
C GLY A 205 22.04 -11.22 12.05
N ILE A 206 23.36 -11.47 12.14
CA ILE A 206 24.35 -10.43 12.47
C ILE A 206 24.30 -9.29 11.45
N SER A 207 24.21 -9.61 10.16
CA SER A 207 24.14 -8.58 9.11
C SER A 207 22.86 -7.74 9.19
N ILE A 208 21.73 -8.35 9.52
CA ILE A 208 20.47 -7.61 9.73
C ILE A 208 20.61 -6.68 10.92
N LEU A 209 21.03 -7.21 12.06
CA LEU A 209 21.15 -6.46 13.31
C LEU A 209 22.10 -5.27 13.15
N PHE A 210 23.27 -5.48 12.54
CA PHE A 210 24.24 -4.41 12.31
C PHE A 210 23.65 -3.23 11.52
N VAL A 211 22.96 -3.51 10.41
CA VAL A 211 22.37 -2.45 9.57
C VAL A 211 21.17 -1.80 10.25
N LEU A 212 20.32 -2.58 10.93
CA LEU A 212 19.23 -2.01 11.72
C LEU A 212 19.75 -1.09 12.83
N SER A 213 20.83 -1.47 13.52
CA SER A 213 21.46 -0.60 14.52
C SER A 213 21.92 0.74 13.92
N ILE A 214 22.48 0.75 12.71
CA ILE A 214 22.85 1.99 12.01
C ILE A 214 21.60 2.84 11.75
N PHE A 215 20.52 2.25 11.23
CA PHE A 215 19.29 3.00 10.99
C PHE A 215 18.65 3.52 12.28
N VAL A 216 18.64 2.73 13.34
CA VAL A 216 18.13 3.11 14.67
C VAL A 216 18.92 4.30 15.21
N LEU A 217 20.26 4.27 15.16
CA LEU A 217 21.11 5.38 15.61
C LEU A 217 20.91 6.63 14.76
N GLY A 218 20.84 6.47 13.44
CA GLY A 218 20.56 7.58 12.52
C GLY A 218 19.19 8.21 12.80
N ASN A 219 18.17 7.38 13.02
CA ASN A 219 16.82 7.85 13.33
C ASN A 219 16.74 8.53 14.69
N LEU A 220 17.42 8.00 15.71
CA LEU A 220 17.52 8.61 17.04
C LEU A 220 18.14 10.02 16.93
N TYR A 221 19.19 10.17 16.13
CA TYR A 221 19.83 11.46 15.90
C TYR A 221 18.91 12.45 15.18
N THR A 222 18.14 12.00 14.17
CA THR A 222 17.29 12.88 13.37
C THR A 222 15.93 13.19 13.99
N THR A 223 15.33 12.23 14.70
CA THR A 223 13.92 12.28 15.10
C THR A 223 13.70 11.99 16.58
N GLY A 224 14.75 11.64 17.33
CA GLY A 224 14.65 11.28 18.75
C GLY A 224 14.00 9.92 19.01
N SER A 225 13.77 9.10 17.98
CA SER A 225 13.10 7.80 18.12
C SER A 225 13.98 6.61 17.71
N PHE A 226 13.91 5.53 18.50
CA PHE A 226 14.57 4.25 18.17
C PHE A 226 13.80 3.44 17.13
N PHE A 227 12.49 3.63 17.00
CA PHE A 227 11.65 2.89 16.06
C PHE A 227 11.44 3.70 14.78
N PRO A 228 11.21 3.04 13.63
CA PRO A 228 10.69 3.73 12.46
C PRO A 228 9.49 4.58 12.87
N LEU A 229 9.45 5.84 12.43
CA LEU A 229 8.47 6.84 12.87
C LEU A 229 7.02 6.35 12.82
N ARG A 230 6.69 5.56 11.79
CA ARG A 230 5.36 4.94 11.62
C ARG A 230 4.98 3.98 12.75
N MET A 231 5.95 3.24 13.31
CA MET A 231 5.71 2.38 14.47
C MET A 231 5.61 3.22 15.75
N ALA A 232 6.49 4.21 15.92
CA ALA A 232 6.46 5.08 17.10
C ALA A 232 5.14 5.85 17.23
N LYS A 233 4.56 6.30 16.10
CA LYS A 233 3.28 7.03 16.03
C LYS A 233 2.02 6.15 16.08
N ASN A 234 2.16 4.83 15.99
CA ASN A 234 1.05 3.88 15.98
C ASN A 234 1.13 2.91 17.17
N SER A 235 1.47 3.44 18.35
CA SER A 235 1.66 2.66 19.59
C SER A 235 0.38 2.06 20.15
N ASP A 236 -0.77 2.65 19.82
CA ASP A 236 -2.06 2.31 20.43
C ASP A 236 -2.74 1.18 19.65
N PHE A 237 -2.14 -0.02 19.74
CA PHE A 237 -2.73 -1.22 19.17
C PHE A 237 -4.00 -1.62 19.95
N GLN A 238 -5.12 -1.73 19.24
CA GLN A 238 -6.35 -2.31 19.77
C GLN A 238 -6.65 -3.63 19.06
N PHE A 239 -6.73 -4.70 19.85
CA PHE A 239 -7.13 -6.01 19.34
C PHE A 239 -8.60 -5.98 18.92
N ARG A 240 -8.89 -6.26 17.64
CA ARG A 240 -10.26 -6.25 17.08
C ARG A 240 -10.54 -7.56 16.34
N LEU A 241 -11.42 -8.38 16.90
CA LEU A 241 -11.81 -9.68 16.33
C LEU A 241 -12.43 -9.56 14.93
N GLU A 242 -13.19 -8.48 14.68
CA GLU A 242 -13.80 -8.20 13.37
C GLU A 242 -12.74 -8.08 12.26
N THR A 243 -11.65 -7.36 12.56
CA THR A 243 -10.51 -7.18 11.64
C THR A 243 -9.83 -8.51 11.34
N ILE A 244 -9.66 -9.38 12.35
CA ILE A 244 -9.07 -10.71 12.19
C ILE A 244 -9.93 -11.59 11.28
N PHE A 245 -11.24 -11.64 11.52
CA PHE A 245 -12.17 -12.43 10.70
C PHE A 245 -12.17 -11.95 9.26
N TYR A 246 -12.25 -10.64 9.06
CA TYR A 246 -12.22 -10.01 7.75
C TYR A 246 -10.92 -10.29 6.99
N LEU A 247 -9.76 -10.12 7.63
CA LEU A 247 -8.46 -10.40 7.03
C LEU A 247 -8.25 -11.88 6.73
N THR A 248 -8.72 -12.77 7.60
CA THR A 248 -8.67 -14.22 7.37
C THR A 248 -9.51 -14.60 6.15
N LYS A 249 -10.73 -14.07 6.04
CA LYS A 249 -11.61 -14.28 4.88
C LYS A 249 -10.94 -13.82 3.58
N ILE A 250 -10.34 -12.63 3.59
CA ILE A 250 -9.62 -12.09 2.44
C ILE A 250 -8.42 -12.97 2.09
N TRP A 251 -7.60 -13.33 3.08
CA TRP A 251 -6.40 -14.14 2.88
C TRP A 251 -6.71 -15.48 2.22
N ILE A 252 -7.71 -16.19 2.74
CA ILE A 252 -8.18 -17.47 2.18
C ILE A 252 -8.68 -17.30 0.74
N GLY A 253 -9.44 -16.24 0.45
CA GLY A 253 -9.96 -15.99 -0.89
C GLY A 253 -8.91 -15.49 -1.90
N GLN A 254 -7.84 -14.85 -1.43
CA GLN A 254 -6.89 -14.15 -2.31
C GLN A 254 -5.57 -14.88 -2.51
N VAL A 255 -5.28 -15.89 -1.69
CA VAL A 255 -4.01 -16.61 -1.70
C VAL A 255 -4.23 -18.13 -1.73
N PRO A 256 -4.56 -18.72 -2.90
CA PRO A 256 -4.75 -20.16 -3.05
C PRO A 256 -3.57 -21.02 -2.57
N ILE A 257 -2.34 -20.50 -2.64
CA ILE A 257 -1.18 -21.23 -2.13
C ILE A 257 -1.24 -21.48 -0.61
N PHE A 258 -1.93 -20.61 0.13
CA PHE A 258 -2.17 -20.82 1.55
C PHE A 258 -3.07 -22.03 1.77
N LEU A 259 -4.17 -22.14 1.02
CA LEU A 259 -5.07 -23.30 1.08
C LEU A 259 -4.35 -24.60 0.69
N LEU A 260 -3.53 -24.54 -0.37
CA LEU A 260 -2.68 -25.67 -0.75
C LEU A 260 -1.74 -26.06 0.40
N SER A 261 -1.14 -25.07 1.06
CA SER A 261 -0.26 -25.28 2.21
C SER A 261 -0.97 -25.92 3.40
N CYS A 262 -2.18 -25.47 3.72
CA CYS A 262 -3.03 -26.10 4.74
C CYS A 262 -3.37 -27.54 4.40
N PHE A 263 -3.72 -27.84 3.14
CA PHE A 263 -3.99 -29.20 2.70
C PHE A 263 -2.76 -30.12 2.84
N PHE A 264 -1.58 -29.64 2.41
CA PHE A 264 -0.33 -30.38 2.59
C PHE A 264 0.00 -30.58 4.06
N PHE A 265 -0.22 -29.57 4.91
CA PHE A 265 -0.03 -29.69 6.35
C PHE A 265 -0.94 -30.77 6.97
N LEU A 266 -2.24 -30.76 6.66
CA LEU A 266 -3.18 -31.77 7.14
C LEU A 266 -2.77 -33.18 6.69
N ARG A 267 -2.41 -33.33 5.42
CA ARG A 267 -1.92 -34.61 4.88
C ARG A 267 -0.64 -35.08 5.58
N SER A 268 0.32 -34.18 5.76
CA SER A 268 1.58 -34.45 6.47
C SER A 268 1.31 -34.94 7.89
N SER A 269 0.37 -34.32 8.61
CA SER A 269 -0.04 -34.72 9.96
C SER A 269 -0.63 -36.13 9.98
N VAL A 270 -1.51 -36.48 9.03
CA VAL A 270 -2.06 -37.85 8.91
C VAL A 270 -0.94 -38.87 8.63
N SER A 271 0.02 -38.52 7.77
CA SER A 271 1.17 -39.39 7.45
C SER A 271 2.30 -39.36 8.49
N LYS A 272 2.17 -38.60 9.59
CA LYS A 272 3.19 -38.38 10.62
C LYS A 272 4.53 -37.80 10.09
N GLN A 273 4.50 -37.11 8.95
CA GLN A 273 5.66 -36.45 8.32
C GLN A 273 5.52 -34.93 8.42
N ILE A 274 5.60 -34.42 9.64
CA ILE A 274 5.33 -33.02 9.94
C ILE A 274 6.53 -32.14 9.54
N SER A 275 6.26 -31.07 8.79
CA SER A 275 7.25 -30.06 8.42
C SER A 275 7.24 -28.90 9.43
N PHE A 276 8.25 -28.82 10.30
CA PHE A 276 8.42 -27.72 11.26
C PHE A 276 8.45 -26.33 10.61
N PRO A 277 9.15 -26.11 9.47
CA PRO A 277 9.11 -24.82 8.78
C PRO A 277 7.69 -24.42 8.33
N LEU A 278 6.87 -25.39 7.93
CA LEU A 278 5.48 -25.14 7.52
C LEU A 278 4.60 -24.76 8.72
N ILE A 279 4.76 -25.42 9.87
CA ILE A 279 4.09 -25.05 11.12
C ILE A 279 4.44 -23.61 11.50
N LEU A 280 5.74 -23.30 11.52
CA LEU A 280 6.22 -21.98 11.89
C LEU A 280 5.64 -20.90 10.97
N LEU A 281 5.61 -21.15 9.65
CA LEU A 281 5.05 -20.22 8.68
C LEU A 281 3.54 -20.02 8.88
N LEU A 282 2.77 -21.08 9.14
CA LEU A 282 1.34 -20.98 9.46
C LEU A 282 1.10 -20.19 10.75
N LEU A 283 1.87 -20.46 11.80
CA LEU A 283 1.76 -19.76 13.09
C LEU A 283 2.08 -18.27 12.95
N VAL A 284 3.17 -17.93 12.27
CA VAL A 284 3.55 -16.53 12.03
C VAL A 284 2.51 -15.81 11.17
N THR A 285 1.89 -16.50 10.21
CA THR A 285 0.80 -15.92 9.42
C THR A 285 -0.41 -15.59 10.28
N VAL A 286 -0.82 -16.48 11.18
CA VAL A 286 -1.91 -16.23 12.14
C VAL A 286 -1.57 -15.07 13.08
N VAL A 287 -0.35 -15.04 13.62
CA VAL A 287 0.12 -13.94 14.47
C VAL A 287 0.08 -12.61 13.70
N THR A 288 0.53 -12.60 12.45
CA THR A 288 0.54 -11.37 11.63
C THR A 288 -0.88 -10.90 11.31
N ILE A 289 -1.83 -11.80 11.05
CA ILE A 289 -3.25 -11.46 10.88
C ILE A 289 -3.82 -10.86 12.18
N SER A 290 -3.50 -11.46 13.33
CA SER A 290 -3.98 -11.03 14.63
C SER A 290 -3.43 -9.67 15.08
N LEU A 291 -2.18 -9.39 14.73
CA LEU A 291 -1.49 -8.13 15.05
C LEU A 291 -1.61 -7.08 13.95
N ALA A 292 -2.32 -7.38 12.86
CA ALA A 292 -2.39 -6.46 11.75
C ALA A 292 -3.06 -5.15 12.20
N PRO A 293 -2.46 -3.98 11.88
CA PRO A 293 -3.13 -2.72 12.11
C PRO A 293 -4.44 -2.70 11.32
N ASN A 294 -5.46 -2.03 11.88
CA ASN A 294 -6.76 -1.83 11.26
C ASN A 294 -6.60 -0.94 10.01
N THR A 295 -6.01 -1.50 8.95
CA THR A 295 -5.75 -0.82 7.69
C THR A 295 -7.04 -0.84 6.90
N GLY A 296 -7.67 0.34 6.82
CA GLY A 296 -9.00 0.53 6.26
C GLY A 296 -9.23 -0.18 4.93
N GLY A 297 -10.40 -0.80 4.81
CA GLY A 297 -11.28 -0.67 3.65
C GLY A 297 -10.91 -1.27 2.28
N HIS A 298 -9.67 -1.70 2.02
CA HIS A 298 -9.26 -1.95 0.62
C HIS A 298 -9.32 -3.40 0.15
N ASN A 299 -9.95 -4.31 0.90
CA ASN A 299 -10.04 -5.73 0.55
C ASN A 299 -8.68 -6.36 0.18
N THR A 300 -7.55 -5.84 0.67
CA THR A 300 -6.21 -6.27 0.22
C THR A 300 -5.25 -6.54 1.37
N PRO A 301 -4.75 -7.77 1.56
CA PRO A 301 -3.88 -8.13 2.67
C PRO A 301 -2.41 -7.86 2.32
N ARG A 302 -2.08 -6.60 2.02
CA ARG A 302 -0.81 -6.19 1.38
C ARG A 302 0.44 -6.73 2.09
N TYR A 303 0.47 -6.72 3.41
CA TYR A 303 1.59 -7.18 4.24
C TYR A 303 1.69 -8.71 4.32
N LEU A 304 0.61 -9.45 4.05
CA LEU A 304 0.63 -10.93 4.08
C LEU A 304 1.21 -11.52 2.79
N TYR A 305 1.24 -10.78 1.68
CA TYR A 305 1.78 -11.28 0.41
C TYR A 305 3.26 -11.68 0.50
N GLY A 306 4.01 -11.12 1.44
CA GLY A 306 5.39 -11.54 1.69
C GLY A 306 5.52 -12.99 2.19
N PHE A 307 4.44 -13.66 2.58
CA PHE A 307 4.51 -15.10 2.91
C PHE A 307 4.40 -16.00 1.68
N VAL A 308 3.92 -15.50 0.54
CA VAL A 308 3.64 -16.31 -0.67
C VAL A 308 4.89 -17.04 -1.19
N PRO A 309 6.05 -16.37 -1.37
CA PRO A 309 7.26 -17.06 -1.83
C PRO A 309 7.77 -18.10 -0.83
N LEU A 310 7.59 -17.85 0.47
CA LEU A 310 8.03 -18.76 1.54
C LEU A 310 7.18 -20.03 1.56
N TYR A 311 5.84 -19.91 1.41
CA TYR A 311 4.96 -21.06 1.27
C TYR A 311 5.40 -21.97 0.12
N ILE A 312 5.70 -21.39 -1.04
CA ILE A 312 6.16 -22.14 -2.21
C ILE A 312 7.48 -22.86 -1.92
N LEU A 313 8.48 -22.13 -1.38
CA LEU A 313 9.81 -22.69 -1.15
C LEU A 313 9.81 -23.80 -0.09
N ILE A 314 9.00 -23.66 0.96
CA ILE A 314 8.84 -24.65 2.03
C ILE A 314 8.07 -25.88 1.52
N LEU A 315 6.97 -25.70 0.79
CA LEU A 315 6.22 -26.82 0.19
C LEU A 315 7.08 -27.65 -0.76
N ARG A 316 8.05 -27.01 -1.42
CA ARG A 316 8.94 -27.62 -2.40
C ARG A 316 10.36 -27.80 -1.86
N LYS A 317 10.56 -27.81 -0.53
CA LYS A 317 11.89 -27.81 0.11
C LYS A 317 12.76 -28.97 -0.36
N ASP A 318 12.23 -30.18 -0.27
CA ASP A 318 12.94 -31.44 -0.53
C ASP A 318 12.46 -32.14 -1.82
N SER A 319 11.80 -31.39 -2.71
CA SER A 319 11.37 -31.94 -4.00
C SER A 319 12.55 -32.01 -4.96
N GLU A 320 12.83 -33.19 -5.51
CA GLU A 320 13.78 -33.35 -6.61
C GLU A 320 13.35 -32.50 -7.82
N MET A 321 14.31 -32.05 -8.63
CA MET A 321 14.01 -31.41 -9.92
C MET A 321 13.31 -32.44 -10.80
N ILE A 322 11.98 -32.36 -10.90
CA ILE A 322 11.20 -33.25 -11.75
C ILE A 322 11.22 -32.65 -13.17
N PRO A 323 11.84 -33.29 -14.16
CA PRO A 323 11.88 -32.77 -15.53
C PRO A 323 10.51 -32.82 -16.24
N VAL A 324 9.57 -33.63 -15.71
CA VAL A 324 8.23 -33.82 -16.27
C VAL A 324 7.16 -33.55 -15.20
N LEU A 325 6.20 -32.69 -15.52
CA LEU A 325 5.10 -32.36 -14.60
C LEU A 325 4.22 -33.60 -14.37
N SER A 326 3.98 -33.97 -13.11
CA SER A 326 3.04 -35.05 -12.82
C SER A 326 1.59 -34.62 -13.09
N TYR A 327 0.71 -35.57 -13.43
CA TYR A 327 -0.71 -35.29 -13.66
C TYR A 327 -1.38 -34.60 -12.48
N ARG A 328 -0.99 -34.97 -11.25
CA ARG A 328 -1.50 -34.36 -10.01
C ARG A 328 -1.14 -32.87 -9.94
N TRP A 329 0.11 -32.51 -10.29
CA TRP A 329 0.54 -31.12 -10.32
C TRP A 329 -0.08 -30.37 -11.50
N MET A 330 -0.25 -30.99 -12.67
CA MET A 330 -0.99 -30.38 -13.78
C MET A 330 -2.41 -30.00 -13.35
N PHE A 331 -3.15 -30.94 -12.74
CA PHE A 331 -4.51 -30.69 -12.26
C PHE A 331 -4.55 -29.56 -11.22
N ALA A 332 -3.68 -29.61 -10.20
CA ALA A 332 -3.63 -28.59 -9.15
C ALA A 332 -3.28 -27.20 -9.69
N LEU A 333 -2.29 -27.10 -10.58
CA LEU A 333 -1.88 -25.85 -11.19
C LEU A 333 -2.98 -25.27 -12.09
N THR A 334 -3.69 -26.10 -12.84
CA THR A 334 -4.83 -25.66 -13.67
C THR A 334 -5.95 -25.09 -12.79
N LEU A 335 -6.32 -25.79 -11.72
CA LEU A 335 -7.36 -25.31 -10.80
C LEU A 335 -6.98 -23.98 -10.14
N ILE A 336 -5.75 -23.89 -9.62
CA ILE A 336 -5.22 -22.66 -9.01
C ILE A 336 -5.18 -21.52 -10.03
N SER A 337 -4.73 -21.79 -11.25
CA SER A 337 -4.64 -20.76 -12.30
C SER A 337 -6.02 -20.24 -12.69
N LEU A 338 -7.00 -21.12 -12.90
CA LEU A 338 -8.38 -20.73 -13.21
C LEU A 338 -9.00 -19.90 -12.08
N TYR A 339 -8.84 -20.36 -10.83
CA TYR A 339 -9.34 -19.64 -9.67
C TYR A 339 -8.71 -18.24 -9.55
N THR A 340 -7.38 -18.15 -9.70
CA THR A 340 -6.67 -16.88 -9.57
C THR A 340 -7.02 -15.92 -10.70
N ILE A 341 -7.17 -16.40 -11.94
CA ILE A 341 -7.62 -15.56 -13.07
C ILE A 341 -9.04 -15.05 -12.80
N TRP A 342 -9.95 -15.92 -12.34
CA TRP A 342 -11.32 -15.52 -11.98
C TRP A 342 -11.33 -14.47 -10.87
N ASN A 343 -10.54 -14.67 -9.81
CA ASN A 343 -10.45 -13.74 -8.69
C ASN A 343 -9.84 -12.39 -9.10
N LEU A 344 -8.74 -12.39 -9.86
CA LEU A 344 -8.11 -11.19 -10.40
C LEU A 344 -9.10 -10.39 -11.26
N ASN A 345 -9.90 -11.06 -12.08
CA ASN A 345 -10.95 -10.40 -12.87
C ASN A 345 -12.04 -9.78 -11.99
N GLY A 346 -12.44 -10.45 -10.91
CA GLY A 346 -13.37 -9.91 -9.92
C GLY A 346 -12.83 -8.64 -9.25
N GLN A 347 -11.62 -8.71 -8.71
CA GLN A 347 -10.94 -7.58 -8.08
C GLN A 347 -10.73 -6.42 -9.07
N MET A 348 -10.33 -6.70 -10.31
CA MET A 348 -10.15 -5.67 -11.34
C MET A 348 -11.44 -4.89 -11.62
N LYS A 349 -12.60 -5.57 -11.62
CA LYS A 349 -13.91 -4.91 -11.76
C LYS A 349 -14.22 -4.00 -10.57
N GLU A 350 -13.92 -4.44 -9.35
CA GLU A 350 -14.10 -3.61 -8.15
C GLU A 350 -13.19 -2.38 -8.17
N LEU A 351 -11.91 -2.56 -8.50
CA LEU A 351 -10.96 -1.46 -8.63
C LEU A 351 -11.41 -0.44 -9.69
N LYS A 352 -11.98 -0.91 -10.82
CA LYS A 352 -12.55 -0.01 -11.84
C LYS A 352 -13.72 0.79 -11.32
N LYS A 353 -14.58 0.18 -10.50
CA LYS A 353 -15.71 0.86 -9.88
C LYS A 353 -15.23 1.94 -8.90
N ILE A 354 -14.26 1.61 -8.04
CA ILE A 354 -13.67 2.55 -7.06
C ILE A 354 -12.93 3.69 -7.77
N SER A 355 -12.14 3.37 -8.77
CA SER A 355 -11.40 4.35 -9.57
C SER A 355 -12.34 5.32 -10.29
N LYS A 356 -13.37 4.81 -10.96
CA LYS A 356 -14.40 5.65 -11.62
C LYS A 356 -15.12 6.53 -10.60
N PHE A 357 -15.47 5.97 -9.44
CA PHE A 357 -16.12 6.71 -8.35
C PHE A 357 -15.29 7.93 -7.93
N GLN A 358 -14.02 7.70 -7.62
CA GLN A 358 -13.15 8.76 -7.11
C GLN A 358 -12.77 9.76 -8.18
N ALA A 359 -12.52 9.31 -9.41
CA ALA A 359 -12.25 10.20 -10.53
C ALA A 359 -13.44 11.12 -10.83
N ASN A 360 -14.67 10.58 -10.84
CA ASN A 360 -15.88 11.40 -10.97
C ASN A 360 -15.98 12.41 -9.83
N THR A 361 -15.78 11.95 -8.60
CA THR A 361 -15.87 12.80 -7.41
C THR A 361 -14.84 13.94 -7.47
N LEU A 362 -13.58 13.65 -7.76
CA LEU A 362 -12.52 14.64 -7.92
C LEU A 362 -12.83 15.62 -9.06
N ASN A 363 -13.33 15.14 -10.20
CA ASN A 363 -13.69 15.99 -11.33
C ASN A 363 -14.83 16.95 -11.00
N GLU A 364 -15.80 16.54 -10.20
CA GLU A 364 -16.91 17.40 -9.80
C GLU A 364 -16.48 18.43 -8.74
N ILE A 365 -15.58 18.06 -7.82
CA ILE A 365 -14.96 19.02 -6.88
C ILE A 365 -14.10 20.03 -7.63
N ARG A 366 -13.37 19.61 -8.67
CA ARG A 366 -12.54 20.51 -9.48
C ARG A 366 -13.35 21.63 -10.15
N LYS A 367 -14.63 21.40 -10.44
CA LYS A 367 -15.54 22.41 -11.04
C LYS A 367 -16.05 23.45 -10.04
N LEU A 368 -15.80 23.28 -8.75
CA LEU A 368 -16.19 24.25 -7.73
C LEU A 368 -15.31 25.50 -7.87
N ASP A 369 -15.91 26.68 -7.87
CA ASP A 369 -15.17 27.93 -8.09
C ASP A 369 -14.30 28.30 -6.86
N ASP A 370 -14.79 28.03 -5.65
CA ASP A 370 -14.12 28.41 -4.40
C ASP A 370 -12.72 27.79 -4.29
N SER A 371 -11.71 28.62 -3.97
CA SER A 371 -10.34 28.14 -3.76
C SER A 371 -10.21 27.34 -2.47
N MET A 372 -10.97 27.69 -1.43
CA MET A 372 -10.98 26.97 -0.16
C MET A 372 -12.13 25.96 -0.09
N LEU A 373 -11.76 24.70 0.18
CA LEU A 373 -12.66 23.56 0.32
C LEU A 373 -12.53 22.97 1.72
N LEU A 374 -13.64 22.93 2.45
CA LEU A 374 -13.72 22.31 3.77
C LEU A 374 -14.35 20.93 3.64
N PHE A 375 -13.78 19.93 4.30
CA PHE A 375 -14.24 18.55 4.27
C PHE A 375 -14.70 18.12 5.65
N ASN A 376 -15.71 17.26 5.71
CA ASN A 376 -16.16 16.65 6.96
C ASN A 376 -15.60 15.26 7.27
N ASN A 377 -14.93 14.66 6.29
CA ASN A 377 -14.52 13.28 6.32
C ASN A 377 -13.10 13.16 5.76
N SER A 378 -12.25 12.46 6.51
CA SER A 378 -10.85 12.27 6.18
C SER A 378 -10.67 11.53 4.85
N ASP A 379 -11.37 10.42 4.67
CA ASP A 379 -11.24 9.56 3.49
C ASP A 379 -11.64 10.32 2.23
N PHE A 380 -12.62 11.22 2.37
CA PHE A 380 -13.05 12.09 1.31
C PHE A 380 -12.03 13.20 0.99
N SER A 381 -11.44 13.83 2.02
CA SER A 381 -10.35 14.81 1.82
C SER A 381 -9.11 14.20 1.14
N PHE A 382 -8.82 12.91 1.37
CA PHE A 382 -7.75 12.19 0.68
C PHE A 382 -7.97 12.06 -0.83
N VAL A 383 -9.23 11.94 -1.29
CA VAL A 383 -9.56 11.93 -2.73
C VAL A 383 -9.17 13.26 -3.37
N ALA A 384 -9.28 14.35 -2.61
CA ALA A 384 -9.08 15.71 -3.09
C ALA A 384 -7.62 16.21 -3.05
N LEU A 385 -6.67 15.46 -2.45
CA LEU A 385 -5.26 15.85 -2.35
C LEU A 385 -4.61 16.36 -3.67
N PRO A 386 -4.92 15.81 -4.86
CA PRO A 386 -4.41 16.34 -6.11
C PRO A 386 -4.74 17.83 -6.35
N LEU A 387 -5.85 18.34 -5.80
CA LEU A 387 -6.28 19.73 -5.95
C LEU A 387 -5.34 20.74 -5.26
N LEU A 388 -4.48 20.30 -4.32
CA LEU A 388 -3.42 21.14 -3.75
C LEU A 388 -2.45 21.65 -4.82
N GLN A 389 -2.28 20.91 -5.93
CA GLN A 389 -1.45 21.33 -7.06
C GLN A 389 -2.18 22.32 -7.99
N GLU A 390 -3.48 22.49 -7.81
CA GLU A 390 -4.37 23.35 -8.60
C GLU A 390 -4.74 24.63 -7.85
N ASN A 391 -3.95 24.99 -6.83
CA ASN A 391 -4.17 26.13 -5.94
C ASN A 391 -5.53 26.10 -5.22
N LYS A 392 -6.05 24.89 -4.94
CA LYS A 392 -7.15 24.71 -3.99
C LYS A 392 -6.59 24.42 -2.60
N ASP A 393 -7.11 25.10 -1.61
CA ASP A 393 -6.83 24.85 -0.20
C ASP A 393 -7.82 23.83 0.34
N LEU A 394 -7.31 22.80 1.01
CA LEU A 394 -8.10 21.71 1.57
C LEU A 394 -7.99 21.77 3.09
N LEU A 395 -9.13 21.90 3.77
CA LEU A 395 -9.22 21.85 5.24
C LEU A 395 -10.17 20.73 5.65
N LEU A 396 -9.73 19.86 6.54
CA LEU A 396 -10.57 18.85 7.19
C LEU A 396 -11.02 19.39 8.54
N LEU A 397 -12.33 19.58 8.70
CA LEU A 397 -12.93 19.86 9.99
C LEU A 397 -12.99 18.55 10.80
N ARG A 398 -12.52 18.58 12.06
CA ARG A 398 -12.57 17.42 12.97
C ARG A 398 -13.85 17.43 13.80
N LYS A 399 -14.03 16.47 14.71
CA LYS A 399 -15.19 16.47 15.61
C LYS A 399 -15.04 17.49 16.74
N ASP A 400 -13.81 17.81 17.09
CA ASP A 400 -13.37 18.57 18.27
C ASP A 400 -12.70 19.90 17.91
N TYR A 401 -12.91 20.40 16.68
CA TYR A 401 -12.36 21.70 16.27
C TYR A 401 -13.05 22.86 17.00
N ASP A 402 -12.29 23.91 17.32
CA ASP A 402 -12.86 25.16 17.79
C ASP A 402 -13.40 25.98 16.61
N GLN A 403 -14.64 26.44 16.71
CA GLN A 403 -15.24 27.34 15.73
C GLN A 403 -14.50 28.68 15.66
N GLN A 404 -13.88 29.11 16.76
CA GLN A 404 -13.06 30.32 16.79
C GLN A 404 -11.80 30.13 15.94
N ASP A 405 -11.10 29.00 16.05
CA ASP A 405 -9.91 28.69 15.25
C ASP A 405 -10.22 28.67 13.76
N LEU A 406 -11.34 28.05 13.37
CA LEU A 406 -11.81 28.07 12.00
C LEU A 406 -12.07 29.52 11.52
N ALA A 407 -12.79 30.30 12.32
CA ALA A 407 -13.13 31.66 11.96
C ALA A 407 -11.89 32.58 11.85
N GLU A 408 -10.91 32.40 12.74
CA GLU A 408 -9.63 33.11 12.68
C GLU A 408 -8.83 32.73 11.43
N LEU A 409 -8.77 31.44 11.08
CA LEU A 409 -8.09 30.98 9.86
C LEU A 409 -8.74 31.60 8.62
N LEU A 410 -10.07 31.56 8.52
CA LEU A 410 -10.81 32.18 7.42
C LEU A 410 -10.62 33.71 7.35
N GLN A 411 -10.46 34.38 8.50
CA GLN A 411 -10.26 35.83 8.58
C GLN A 411 -8.85 36.24 8.17
N LYS A 412 -7.82 35.58 8.72
CA LYS A 412 -6.40 35.88 8.45
C LYS A 412 -6.07 35.76 6.96
N GLU A 413 -6.77 34.87 6.26
CA GLU A 413 -6.58 34.58 4.84
C GLU A 413 -7.43 35.46 3.91
N ASN A 414 -8.19 36.42 4.45
CA ASN A 414 -9.08 37.30 3.66
C ASN A 414 -10.03 36.56 2.70
N ILE A 415 -10.50 35.39 3.11
CA ILE A 415 -11.30 34.52 2.26
C ILE A 415 -12.67 35.15 2.02
N LYS A 416 -13.06 35.21 0.75
CA LYS A 416 -14.36 35.77 0.32
C LYS A 416 -15.46 34.72 0.32
N SER A 417 -15.11 33.48 0.06
CA SER A 417 -16.03 32.36 -0.03
C SER A 417 -15.32 31.03 0.18
N PHE A 418 -16.06 30.04 0.66
CA PHE A 418 -15.60 28.66 0.75
C PHE A 418 -16.76 27.70 0.48
N THR A 419 -16.41 26.49 0.01
CA THR A 419 -17.37 25.40 -0.12
C THR A 419 -17.11 24.34 0.93
N PHE A 420 -18.15 24.01 1.70
CA PHE A 420 -18.14 22.91 2.66
C PHE A 420 -18.70 21.64 2.00
N LEU A 421 -17.90 20.58 2.00
CA LEU A 421 -18.14 19.29 1.38
C LEU A 421 -18.38 18.23 2.47
N GLU A 422 -19.60 17.73 2.51
CA GLU A 422 -20.09 16.86 3.58
C GLU A 422 -20.49 15.49 3.05
N LEU A 423 -20.04 14.43 3.75
CA LEU A 423 -20.58 13.09 3.65
C LEU A 423 -21.56 12.83 4.81
N PRO A 424 -22.86 12.67 4.57
CA PRO A 424 -23.86 12.41 5.60
C PRO A 424 -23.77 10.99 6.20
N PRO A 425 -24.05 10.81 7.50
CA PRO A 425 -24.34 11.85 8.49
C PRO A 425 -23.05 12.60 8.86
N SER A 426 -23.10 13.93 8.81
CA SER A 426 -21.94 14.74 9.16
C SER A 426 -21.74 14.69 10.68
N PRO A 427 -20.52 14.42 11.18
CA PRO A 427 -20.25 14.48 12.62
C PRO A 427 -20.37 15.90 13.19
N PHE A 428 -20.45 16.92 12.31
CA PHE A 428 -20.62 18.32 12.67
C PHE A 428 -21.38 19.07 11.57
N THR A 429 -22.19 20.03 11.95
CA THR A 429 -22.88 20.92 11.02
C THR A 429 -22.34 22.32 11.20
N LEU A 430 -21.96 22.98 10.10
CA LEU A 430 -21.65 24.40 10.15
C LEU A 430 -22.95 25.19 10.33
N PRO A 431 -22.97 26.23 11.18
CA PRO A 431 -24.15 27.07 11.36
C PRO A 431 -24.53 27.77 10.06
N GLU A 432 -25.76 28.26 9.95
CA GLU A 432 -26.18 29.05 8.77
C GLU A 432 -25.40 30.35 8.64
N ASN A 433 -25.01 30.95 9.76
CA ASN A 433 -24.13 32.11 9.83
C ASN A 433 -22.96 31.78 10.74
N LEU A 434 -21.75 31.66 10.18
CA LEU A 434 -20.52 31.53 10.93
C LEU A 434 -19.99 32.95 11.22
N ILE A 435 -20.03 33.37 12.48
CA ILE A 435 -19.62 34.71 12.90
C ILE A 435 -18.13 34.72 13.16
N ILE A 436 -17.41 35.71 12.62
CA ILE A 436 -15.98 35.86 12.86
C ILE A 436 -15.77 36.68 14.14
N PRO A 437 -15.19 36.10 15.22
CA PRO A 437 -14.88 36.83 16.43
C PRO A 437 -13.82 37.91 16.13
N ASN A 438 -13.91 39.06 16.80
CA ASN A 438 -12.93 40.15 16.67
C ASN A 438 -12.75 40.76 15.26
N CYS A 439 -13.68 40.55 14.33
CA CYS A 439 -13.67 41.29 13.05
C CYS A 439 -14.20 42.72 13.25
N PRO A 440 -13.47 43.78 12.85
CA PRO A 440 -13.85 45.18 13.10
C PRO A 440 -15.21 45.59 12.51
N HIS A 441 -15.75 44.82 11.54
CA HIS A 441 -17.05 45.04 10.93
C HIS A 441 -18.08 43.92 11.18
N LYS A 442 -17.91 43.07 12.20
CA LYS A 442 -18.79 41.89 12.46
C LYS A 442 -18.96 41.02 11.22
N CYS A 443 -17.85 40.72 10.56
CA CYS A 443 -17.80 39.90 9.36
C CYS A 443 -18.40 38.51 9.64
N SER A 444 -19.22 38.01 8.73
CA SER A 444 -19.80 36.67 8.87
C SER A 444 -19.78 35.92 7.55
N PHE A 445 -19.64 34.61 7.62
CA PHE A 445 -19.87 33.74 6.47
C PHE A 445 -21.29 33.21 6.52
N ARG A 446 -22.11 33.61 5.56
CA ARG A 446 -23.50 33.18 5.46
C ARG A 446 -23.62 32.05 4.45
N LYS A 447 -24.30 30.99 4.86
CA LYS A 447 -24.75 29.90 4.00
C LYS A 447 -25.62 30.46 2.88
N THR A 448 -25.30 30.09 1.65
CA THR A 448 -26.01 30.60 0.46
C THR A 448 -26.74 29.49 -0.27
N LYS A 449 -26.01 28.44 -0.66
CA LYS A 449 -26.53 27.36 -1.48
C LYS A 449 -26.07 26.03 -0.94
N THR A 450 -27.00 25.07 -0.79
CA THR A 450 -26.68 23.66 -0.57
C THR A 450 -27.19 22.85 -1.75
N LEU A 451 -26.30 22.06 -2.35
CA LEU A 451 -26.63 21.13 -3.42
C LEU A 451 -26.00 19.78 -3.14
N SER A 452 -26.55 18.73 -3.73
CA SER A 452 -25.78 17.49 -3.88
C SER A 452 -24.66 17.70 -4.90
N LEU A 453 -23.51 17.11 -4.65
CA LEU A 453 -22.45 17.03 -5.64
C LEU A 453 -22.92 16.07 -6.76
N PRO A 454 -23.04 16.51 -8.01
CA PRO A 454 -23.60 15.68 -9.08
C PRO A 454 -22.63 14.54 -9.42
N ASN A 455 -23.13 13.45 -10.02
CA ASN A 455 -22.32 12.35 -10.57
C ASN A 455 -21.39 11.61 -9.57
N THR A 456 -21.55 11.84 -8.27
CA THR A 456 -20.86 11.09 -7.21
C THR A 456 -21.70 9.91 -6.74
N LEU A 457 -21.08 8.77 -6.44
CA LEU A 457 -21.80 7.59 -5.91
C LEU A 457 -22.11 7.71 -4.41
N LEU A 458 -21.37 8.57 -3.69
CA LEU A 458 -21.67 8.92 -2.31
C LEU A 458 -22.59 10.15 -2.28
N PRO A 459 -23.49 10.25 -1.29
CA PRO A 459 -24.44 11.36 -1.15
C PRO A 459 -23.72 12.60 -0.60
N ILE A 460 -22.71 13.10 -1.32
CA ILE A 460 -21.93 14.25 -0.89
C ILE A 460 -22.76 15.52 -1.08
N THR A 461 -22.89 16.32 -0.03
CA THR A 461 -23.49 17.65 -0.10
C THR A 461 -22.40 18.71 -0.18
N GLN A 462 -22.59 19.68 -1.05
CA GLN A 462 -21.78 20.89 -1.17
C GLN A 462 -22.59 22.08 -0.66
N THR A 463 -22.04 22.81 0.31
CA THR A 463 -22.66 24.00 0.89
C THR A 463 -21.72 25.18 0.72
N GLN A 464 -22.14 26.19 -0.04
CA GLN A 464 -21.35 27.40 -0.27
C GLN A 464 -21.62 28.45 0.81
N TYR A 465 -20.54 29.02 1.33
CA TYR A 465 -20.55 30.12 2.29
C TYR A 465 -19.90 31.35 1.68
N LEU A 466 -20.57 32.50 1.76
CA LEU A 466 -20.05 33.78 1.27
C LEU A 466 -19.84 34.73 2.45
N ARG A 467 -18.72 35.45 2.44
CA ARG A 467 -18.42 36.51 3.39
C ARG A 467 -19.36 37.70 3.17
N LYS A 468 -19.94 38.21 4.25
CA LYS A 468 -20.79 39.39 4.30
C LYS A 468 -20.27 40.41 5.30
#